data_AF-B8CF64-F1
#
_entry.id   AF-B8CF64-F1
#
_cell.length_a   1.000
_cell.length_b   1.000
_cell.length_c   1.000
_cell.angle_alpha   90.00
_cell.angle_beta   90.00
_cell.angle_gamma   90.00
#
_symmetry.space_group_name_H-M   'P 1'
#
loop_
_entity.id
_entity.type
_entity.pdbx_description
1 polymer ?
#
loop_
_entity_poly.entity_id
_entity_poly.type
_entity_poly.pdbx_seq_one_letter_code
_entity_poly.pdbx_strand_id
1 'polypeptide(L)' 'DVYSFGILYWEICALKKPFGKIKTANEFHSTVIVKKTRPKVEKKWPKNISEIIETSWSDAPSDRP' A
#
# COMPACT_ATOMS: atom_id res chain seq x y z
N ASP A 1 4.56 9.87 -6.45
CA ASP A 1 5.11 8.82 -7.34
C ASP A 1 5.34 7.49 -6.67
N VAL A 2 6.32 7.36 -5.77
CA VAL A 2 6.75 6.05 -5.21
C VAL A 2 5.65 5.37 -4.39
N TYR A 3 4.89 6.14 -3.60
CA TYR A 3 3.72 5.62 -2.87
C TYR A 3 2.68 4.98 -3.81
N SER A 4 2.28 5.71 -4.86
CA SER A 4 1.29 5.24 -5.82
C SER A 4 1.79 4.02 -6.60
N PHE A 5 3.09 3.97 -6.91
CA PHE A 5 3.74 2.80 -7.48
C PHE A 5 3.65 1.58 -6.56
N GLY A 6 3.95 1.71 -5.26
CA GLY A 6 3.84 0.61 -4.30
C GLY A 6 2.42 0.04 -4.21
N ILE A 7 1.40 0.91 -4.19
CA ILE A 7 -0.02 0.51 -4.18
C ILE A 7 -0.39 -0.24 -5.46
N LEU A 8 0.02 0.28 -6.62
CA LEU A 8 -0.23 -0.36 -7.92
C LEU A 8 0.49 -1.71 -8.01
N TYR A 9 1.73 -1.79 -7.56
CA TYR A 9 2.51 -3.02 -7.61
C TYR A 9 1.89 -4.10 -6.72
N TRP A 10 1.41 -3.72 -5.53
CA TRP A 10 0.60 -4.62 -4.70
C TRP A 10 -0.68 -5.06 -5.40
N GLU A 11 -1.40 -4.18 -6.10
CA GLU A 11 -2.63 -4.53 -6.84
C GLU A 11 -2.35 -5.58 -7.93
N ILE A 12 -1.24 -5.44 -8.66
CA ILE A 12 -0.79 -6.41 -9.67
C ILE A 12 -0.47 -7.76 -9.02
N CYS A 13 0.28 -7.78 -7.91
CA CYS A 13 0.67 -9.02 -7.24
C CYS A 13 -0.51 -9.71 -6.53
N ALA A 14 -1.44 -8.94 -5.96
CA ALA A 14 -2.59 -9.45 -5.22
C ALA A 14 -3.79 -9.80 -6.12
N LEU A 15 -3.82 -9.25 -7.35
CA LEU A 15 -4.95 -9.31 -8.27
C LEU A 15 -6.26 -8.87 -7.58
N LYS A 16 -6.17 -7.86 -6.71
CA LYS A 16 -7.25 -7.36 -5.85
C LYS A 16 -7.25 -5.85 -5.81
N LYS A 17 -8.44 -5.26 -5.80
CA LYS A 17 -8.59 -3.81 -5.65
C LYS A 17 -8.10 -3.36 -4.27
N PRO A 18 -7.08 -2.47 -4.19
CA PRO A 18 -6.64 -1.92 -2.91
C PRO A 18 -7.76 -1.11 -2.27
N PHE A 19 -7.94 -1.28 -0.97
CA PHE A 19 -8.97 -0.58 -0.18
C PHE A 19 -10.41 -0.73 -0.72
N GLY A 20 -10.75 -1.81 -1.43
CA GLY A 20 -12.07 -1.97 -2.08
C GLY A 20 -13.30 -1.92 -1.16
N LYS A 21 -13.11 -1.93 0.17
CA LYS A 21 -14.17 -1.76 1.17
C LYS A 21 -14.51 -0.28 1.46
N ILE A 22 -13.60 0.64 1.17
CA ILE A 22 -13.75 2.08 1.42
C ILE A 22 -14.59 2.70 0.31
N LYS A 23 -15.65 3.42 0.68
CA LYS A 23 -16.61 3.98 -0.30
C LYS A 23 -16.52 5.49 -0.44
N THR A 24 -15.99 6.19 0.56
CA THR A 24 -15.96 7.66 0.59
C THR A 24 -14.55 8.21 0.78
N ALA A 25 -14.31 9.44 0.30
CA ALA A 25 -13.03 10.12 0.47
C ALA A 25 -12.69 10.37 1.95
N ASN A 26 -13.70 10.67 2.79
CA ASN A 26 -13.50 10.86 4.24
C ASN A 26 -13.08 9.56 4.93
N GLU A 27 -13.69 8.43 4.55
CA GLU A 27 -13.31 7.11 5.06
C GLU A 27 -11.90 6.73 4.59
N PHE A 28 -11.55 7.07 3.34
CA PHE A 28 -10.19 6.88 2.83
C PHE A 28 -9.18 7.70 3.63
N HIS A 29 -9.45 8.99 3.85
CA HIS A 29 -8.57 9.86 4.61
C HIS A 29 -8.38 9.36 6.05
N SER A 30 -9.46 9.07 6.76
CA SER A 30 -9.38 8.57 8.14
C SER A 30 -8.69 7.20 8.25
N THR A 31 -8.87 6.30 7.27
CA THR A 31 -8.37 4.93 7.37
C THR A 31 -6.95 4.77 6.79
N VAL A 32 -6.68 5.36 5.64
CA VAL A 32 -5.40 5.18 4.92
C VAL A 32 -4.39 6.23 5.33
N ILE A 33 -4.83 7.48 5.52
CA ILE A 33 -3.94 8.61 5.84
C ILE A 33 -3.75 8.73 7.35
N VAL A 34 -4.85 8.83 8.13
CA VAL A 34 -4.76 9.03 9.59
C VAL A 34 -4.38 7.74 10.32
N LYS A 35 -5.08 6.63 10.07
CA LYS A 35 -4.78 5.32 10.70
C LYS A 35 -3.61 4.59 10.04
N LYS A 36 -3.05 5.10 8.95
CA LYS A 36 -1.91 4.52 8.23
C LYS A 36 -2.15 3.06 7.80
N THR A 37 -3.39 2.72 7.49
CA THR A 37 -3.73 1.35 7.04
C THR A 37 -3.07 1.08 5.69
N ARG A 38 -2.44 -0.09 5.55
CA ARG A 38 -1.83 -0.56 4.29
C ARG A 38 -2.42 -1.90 3.85
N PRO A 39 -2.41 -2.20 2.54
CA PRO A 39 -2.81 -3.52 2.05
C PRO A 39 -1.93 -4.62 2.64
N LYS A 40 -2.52 -5.79 2.92
CA LYS A 40 -1.79 -6.92 3.49
C LYS A 40 -0.86 -7.54 2.44
N VAL A 41 0.44 -7.58 2.74
CA VAL A 41 1.44 -8.31 1.94
C VAL A 41 1.37 -9.79 2.29
N GLU A 42 1.27 -10.65 1.28
CA GLU A 42 1.19 -12.09 1.51
C GLU A 42 2.59 -12.69 1.74
N LYS A 43 2.77 -13.45 2.83
CA LYS A 43 4.06 -14.09 3.17
C LYS A 43 4.60 -15.06 2.11
N LYS A 44 3.75 -15.49 1.19
CA LYS A 44 4.13 -16.36 0.06
C LYS A 44 4.86 -15.61 -1.04
N TRP A 45 4.80 -14.28 -1.05
CA TRP A 45 5.48 -13.47 -2.04
C TRP A 45 6.99 -13.48 -1.78
N PRO A 46 7.81 -13.45 -2.85
CA PRO A 46 9.24 -13.26 -2.73
C PRO A 46 9.60 -12.06 -1.84
N LYS A 47 10.66 -12.20 -1.04
CA LYS A 47 11.05 -11.19 -0.05
C LYS A 47 11.34 -9.83 -0.70
N ASN A 48 12.03 -9.84 -1.84
CA ASN A 48 12.35 -8.64 -2.61
C ASN A 48 11.09 -7.88 -3.05
N ILE A 49 10.04 -8.57 -3.48
CA ILE A 49 8.78 -7.95 -3.88
C ILE A 49 8.11 -7.32 -2.65
N SER A 50 8.04 -8.06 -1.55
CA SER A 50 7.48 -7.58 -0.29
C SER A 50 8.19 -6.33 0.22
N GLU A 51 9.53 -6.34 0.22
CA GLU A 51 10.36 -5.21 0.65
C GLU A 51 10.15 -3.96 -0.22
N ILE A 52 10.15 -4.11 -1.55
CA ILE A 52 9.91 -2.98 -2.47
C ILE A 52 8.53 -2.37 -2.21
N ILE A 53 7.51 -3.21 -2.07
CA ILE A 53 6.15 -2.78 -1.82
C ILE A 53 6.06 -2.04 -0.47
N GLU A 54 6.64 -2.60 0.59
CA GLU A 54 6.57 -2.06 1.95
C GLU A 54 7.31 -0.72 2.11
N THR A 55 8.50 -0.62 1.51
CA THR A 55 9.31 0.61 1.52
C THR A 55 8.66 1.73 0.69
N SER A 56 8.03 1.38 -0.44
CA SER A 56 7.39 2.35 -1.33
C SER A 56 6.27 3.15 -0.67
N TRP A 57 5.59 2.60 0.32
CA TRP A 57 4.49 3.26 1.05
C TRP A 57 4.79 3.55 2.53
N SER A 58 6.09 3.72 2.86
CA SER A 58 6.52 4.17 4.18
C SER A 58 5.78 5.44 4.61
N ASP A 59 5.53 5.60 5.91
CA ASP A 59 4.82 6.76 6.43
C ASP A 59 5.62 8.05 6.24
N ALA A 60 6.92 7.99 6.52
CA ALA A 60 7.84 9.09 6.29
C ALA A 60 8.16 9.15 4.78
N PRO A 61 7.84 10.26 4.09
CA PRO A 61 8.14 10.39 2.68
C PRO A 61 9.64 10.32 2.36
N SER A 62 10.50 10.70 3.31
CA SER A 62 11.96 10.62 3.23
C SER A 62 12.51 9.19 3.19
N ASP A 63 11.74 8.25 3.74
CA ASP A 63 12.15 6.84 3.85
C ASP A 63 11.65 6.02 2.66
N ARG A 64 10.85 6.66 1.79
CA ARG A 64 10.47 6.09 0.51
C ARG A 64 11.68 6.21 -0.43
N PRO A 65 12.00 5.16 -1.20
CA PRO A 65 13.04 5.21 -2.23
C PRO A 65 12.86 6.36 -3.22
#